data_AF-A0A936HAU7-F1
#
_entry.id   AF-A0A936HAU7-F1
#
_cell.length_a   1.000
_cell.length_b   1.000
_cell.length_c   1.000
_cell.angle_alpha   90.00
_cell.angle_beta   90.00
_cell.angle_gamma   90.00
#
_symmetry.space_group_name_H-M   'P 1'
#
loop_
_entity.id
_entity.type
_entity.pdbx_description
1 polymer ?
#
loop_
_entity_poly.entity_id
_entity_poly.type
_entity_poly.pdbx_seq_one_letter_code
_entity_poly.pdbx_strand_id
1 'polypeptide(L)'
;MSLDDTDFVHPNHLRIFIAAAQAFDCHILVRQTGKASLAWVGKRGYTGKRADLKAKTANRNVGRHQLAGLVCSPFLLPQVFTESRLADARSKWLESSHLITLPRTAAGFDDDEQPRGCQTPYLVQTNPRHRHYGCIALVEIGLLRPRYVHGDYDLYAIIPAGQRFDPNTLVVRRSTLGSKMAPDSLSQQQLLRLETANLEGPLSFRVATYINTCISKTSPDLLGALMVNHGEQLNIGKAGHTFEAVLAVMPKPINGQWTRILTTREDHQQFYLGA
;
A
#
# COMPACT_ATOMS: atom_id res chain seq x y z
N MET A 1 -7.21 10.93 -20.09
CA MET A 1 -7.52 11.67 -18.84
C MET A 1 -6.21 12.22 -18.31
N SER A 2 -6.16 13.49 -17.94
CA SER A 2 -5.01 14.07 -17.25
C SER A 2 -4.95 13.53 -15.81
N LEU A 3 -3.75 13.14 -15.36
CA LEU A 3 -3.51 12.78 -13.96
C LEU A 3 -3.59 14.03 -13.08
N ASP A 4 -4.05 13.87 -11.85
CA ASP A 4 -4.04 14.90 -10.81
C ASP A 4 -3.55 14.32 -9.48
N ASP A 5 -3.30 15.16 -8.48
CA ASP A 5 -2.77 14.75 -7.17
C ASP A 5 -3.65 13.69 -6.48
N THR A 6 -4.95 13.66 -6.77
CA THR A 6 -5.93 12.72 -6.20
C THR A 6 -5.87 11.34 -6.85
N ASP A 7 -5.02 11.13 -7.86
CA ASP A 7 -4.65 9.80 -8.35
C ASP A 7 -3.58 9.13 -7.46
N PHE A 8 -2.84 9.91 -6.66
CA PHE A 8 -1.68 9.45 -5.89
C PHE A 8 -1.94 9.48 -4.39
N VAL A 9 -2.45 10.60 -3.87
CA VAL A 9 -2.61 10.83 -2.42
C VAL A 9 -4.03 11.29 -2.12
N HIS A 10 -4.60 10.81 -1.02
CA HIS A 10 -5.91 11.27 -0.56
C HIS A 10 -5.85 12.78 -0.24
N PRO A 11 -6.83 13.60 -0.65
CA PRO A 11 -6.78 15.06 -0.48
C PRO A 11 -6.48 15.52 0.96
N ASN A 12 -7.09 14.86 1.95
CA ASN A 12 -6.87 15.20 3.37
C ASN A 12 -5.45 14.89 3.86
N HIS A 13 -4.71 14.02 3.16
CA HIS A 13 -3.36 13.61 3.50
C HIS A 13 -2.30 14.42 2.75
N LEU A 14 -2.65 15.12 1.67
CA LEU A 14 -1.66 15.88 0.88
C LEU A 14 -0.90 16.92 1.73
N ARG A 15 -1.61 17.64 2.60
CA ARG A 15 -0.98 18.59 3.55
C ARG A 15 0.00 17.92 4.52
N ILE A 16 -0.22 16.64 4.84
CA ILE A 16 0.67 15.86 5.71
C ILE A 16 1.97 15.54 4.97
N PHE A 17 1.88 15.18 3.69
CA PHE A 17 3.05 14.97 2.84
C PHE A 17 3.85 16.26 2.66
N ILE A 18 3.19 17.40 2.43
CA ILE A 18 3.86 18.71 2.35
C ILE A 18 4.58 19.03 3.66
N ALA A 19 3.90 18.87 4.80
CA ALA A 19 4.51 19.08 6.11
C ALA A 19 5.70 18.15 6.37
N ALA A 20 5.63 16.90 5.92
CA ALA A 20 6.75 15.95 6.00
C ALA A 20 7.93 16.40 5.13
N ALA A 21 7.68 16.76 3.86
CA ALA A 21 8.70 17.27 2.96
C ALA A 21 9.45 18.45 3.58
N GLN A 22 8.70 19.43 4.12
CA GLN A 22 9.25 20.59 4.83
C GLN A 22 10.06 20.21 6.07
N ALA A 23 9.53 19.35 6.93
CA ALA A 23 10.14 18.99 8.21
C ALA A 23 11.49 18.26 8.04
N PHE A 24 11.67 17.55 6.93
CA PHE A 24 12.88 16.78 6.64
C PHE A 24 13.71 17.35 5.49
N ASP A 25 13.35 18.53 4.96
CA ASP A 25 13.98 19.20 3.82
C ASP A 25 14.27 18.23 2.67
N CYS A 26 13.22 17.55 2.21
CA CYS A 26 13.32 16.50 1.19
C CYS A 26 12.12 16.52 0.25
N HIS A 27 12.33 16.01 -0.97
CA HIS A 27 11.26 15.68 -1.91
C HIS A 27 10.76 14.26 -1.66
N ILE A 28 9.45 14.08 -1.68
CA ILE A 28 8.79 12.79 -1.50
C ILE A 28 8.08 12.44 -2.81
N LEU A 29 8.51 11.35 -3.46
CA LEU A 29 7.89 10.86 -4.69
C LEU A 29 6.97 9.69 -4.34
N VAL A 30 5.70 9.79 -4.73
CA VAL A 30 4.65 8.81 -4.43
C VAL A 30 4.14 8.20 -5.73
N ARG A 31 4.05 6.87 -5.81
CA ARG A 31 3.43 6.16 -6.93
C ARG A 31 1.92 6.29 -6.90
N GLN A 32 1.29 5.97 -8.02
CA GLN A 32 -0.17 6.01 -8.14
C GLN A 32 -0.84 4.93 -7.27
N THR A 33 -1.50 5.34 -6.18
CA THR A 33 -2.37 4.45 -5.37
C THR A 33 -3.70 4.18 -6.08
N GLY A 34 -4.19 5.14 -6.87
CA GLY A 34 -5.40 5.07 -7.67
C GLY A 34 -6.66 5.51 -6.92
N LYS A 35 -7.49 6.33 -7.59
CA LYS A 35 -8.73 6.93 -7.05
C LYS A 35 -9.67 5.91 -6.39
N ALA A 36 -9.80 4.71 -6.95
CA ALA A 36 -10.64 3.65 -6.39
C ALA A 36 -10.16 3.18 -5.01
N SER A 37 -8.84 3.04 -4.80
CA SER A 37 -8.26 2.70 -3.50
C SER A 37 -8.42 3.86 -2.52
N LEU A 38 -8.15 5.09 -2.97
CA LEU A 38 -8.24 6.30 -2.16
C LEU A 38 -9.65 6.55 -1.64
N ALA A 39 -10.69 6.12 -2.35
CA ALA A 39 -12.06 6.18 -1.88
C ALA A 39 -12.34 5.36 -0.61
N TRP A 40 -11.45 4.45 -0.21
CA TRP A 40 -11.55 3.66 1.03
C TRP A 40 -10.71 4.21 2.18
N VAL A 41 -9.75 5.10 1.87
CA VAL A 41 -8.82 5.67 2.87
C VAL A 41 -9.60 6.44 3.93
N GLY A 42 -9.27 6.18 5.21
CA GLY A 42 -9.91 6.83 6.36
C GLY A 42 -11.34 6.34 6.65
N LYS A 43 -11.85 5.33 5.95
CA LYS A 43 -13.14 4.70 6.30
C LYS A 43 -12.95 3.63 7.36
N ARG A 44 -13.85 3.60 8.36
CA ARG A 44 -13.90 2.53 9.35
C ARG A 44 -14.14 1.18 8.68
N GLY A 45 -13.41 0.15 9.11
CA GLY A 45 -13.52 -1.19 8.53
C GLY A 45 -12.55 -1.45 7.37
N TYR A 46 -11.65 -0.50 7.08
CA TYR A 46 -10.70 -0.59 5.97
C TYR A 46 -9.28 -0.26 6.44
N THR A 47 -8.29 -0.81 5.75
CA THR A 47 -6.86 -0.57 6.05
C THR A 47 -6.04 -0.58 4.78
N GLY A 48 -4.93 0.18 4.79
CA GLY A 48 -3.91 0.07 3.76
C GLY A 48 -3.29 -1.33 3.74
N LYS A 49 -2.94 -1.79 2.55
CA LYS A 49 -2.21 -3.04 2.34
C LYS A 49 -0.85 -2.98 3.02
N ARG A 50 -0.51 -4.03 3.78
CA ARG A 50 0.80 -4.17 4.42
C ARG A 50 1.83 -4.68 3.43
N ALA A 51 3.10 -4.46 3.76
CA ALA A 51 4.22 -4.84 2.91
C ALA A 51 4.35 -6.34 2.62
N ASP A 52 3.87 -7.18 3.55
CA ASP A 52 3.86 -8.64 3.44
C ASP A 52 2.89 -9.17 2.37
N LEU A 53 1.87 -8.38 2.02
CA LEU A 53 0.81 -8.77 1.11
C LEU A 53 1.05 -8.18 -0.29
N LYS A 54 1.38 -9.03 -1.26
CA LYS A 54 1.63 -8.61 -2.66
C LYS A 54 0.40 -8.67 -3.55
N ALA A 55 -0.69 -9.28 -3.08
CA ALA A 55 -1.96 -9.39 -3.80
C ALA A 55 -2.51 -8.03 -4.29
N LYS A 56 -3.19 -8.04 -5.43
CA LYS A 56 -3.58 -6.82 -6.18
C LYS A 56 -5.01 -6.38 -5.87
N THR A 57 -5.25 -5.07 -5.93
CA THR A 57 -6.59 -4.48 -5.86
C THR A 57 -7.38 -4.70 -7.14
N ALA A 58 -8.69 -4.85 -7.03
CA ALA A 58 -9.62 -4.95 -8.15
C ALA A 58 -9.73 -3.62 -8.90
N ASN A 59 -9.89 -3.68 -10.22
CA ASN A 59 -10.03 -2.50 -11.07
C ASN A 59 -11.45 -1.94 -11.08
N ARG A 60 -12.46 -2.79 -10.90
CA ARG A 60 -13.87 -2.42 -11.07
C ARG A 60 -14.80 -3.18 -10.13
N ASN A 61 -15.98 -2.61 -9.93
CA ASN A 61 -17.12 -3.29 -9.31
C ASN A 61 -17.78 -4.25 -10.30
N VAL A 62 -18.49 -5.27 -9.80
CA VAL A 62 -19.23 -6.23 -10.64
C VAL A 62 -20.58 -6.54 -9.99
N GLY A 63 -21.66 -6.33 -10.74
CA GLY A 63 -23.02 -6.48 -10.22
C GLY A 63 -23.25 -5.63 -8.97
N ARG A 64 -23.69 -6.26 -7.88
CA ARG A 64 -23.90 -5.61 -6.58
C ARG A 64 -22.63 -5.43 -5.74
N HIS A 65 -21.50 -6.02 -6.17
CA HIS A 65 -20.31 -6.10 -5.35
C HIS A 65 -19.45 -4.84 -5.49
N GLN A 66 -19.12 -4.23 -4.35
CA GLN A 66 -18.27 -3.06 -4.24
C GLN A 66 -16.83 -3.52 -3.97
N LEU A 67 -16.01 -3.56 -5.01
CA LEU A 67 -14.71 -4.23 -5.02
C LEU A 67 -13.58 -3.31 -5.49
N ALA A 68 -13.87 -2.33 -6.34
CA ALA A 68 -12.85 -1.46 -6.94
C ALA A 68 -11.99 -0.80 -5.86
N GLY A 69 -10.66 -0.94 -5.97
CA GLY A 69 -9.71 -0.41 -5.00
C GLY A 69 -9.44 -1.32 -3.79
N LEU A 70 -10.16 -2.44 -3.63
CA LEU A 70 -9.92 -3.44 -2.59
C LEU A 70 -9.15 -4.64 -3.14
N VAL A 71 -8.31 -5.27 -2.32
CA VAL A 71 -7.59 -6.49 -2.67
C VAL A 71 -8.59 -7.64 -2.79
N CYS A 72 -8.61 -8.29 -3.96
CA CYS A 72 -9.62 -9.28 -4.34
C CYS A 72 -8.97 -10.53 -4.92
N SER A 73 -9.62 -11.70 -4.73
CA SER A 73 -9.18 -12.96 -5.30
C SER A 73 -9.41 -12.98 -6.82
N PRO A 74 -8.34 -13.11 -7.65
CA PRO A 74 -8.47 -13.26 -9.10
C PRO A 74 -8.94 -14.66 -9.51
N PHE A 75 -9.08 -15.58 -8.56
CA PHE A 75 -9.60 -16.94 -8.78
C PHE A 75 -11.11 -17.02 -8.52
N LEU A 76 -11.62 -16.26 -7.55
CA LEU A 76 -13.07 -16.16 -7.31
C LEU A 76 -13.75 -15.19 -8.28
N LEU A 77 -13.11 -14.05 -8.56
CA LEU A 77 -13.69 -12.99 -9.37
C LEU A 77 -12.68 -12.47 -10.42
N PRO A 78 -12.25 -13.26 -11.41
CA PRO A 78 -11.30 -12.82 -12.43
C PRO A 78 -11.75 -11.57 -13.20
N GLN A 79 -13.06 -11.40 -13.40
CA GLN A 79 -13.67 -10.31 -14.18
C GLN A 79 -13.51 -8.92 -13.55
N VAL A 80 -13.10 -8.82 -12.28
CA VAL A 80 -12.86 -7.52 -11.62
C VAL A 80 -11.51 -6.91 -12.01
N PHE A 81 -10.66 -7.70 -12.66
CA PHE A 81 -9.35 -7.30 -13.15
C PHE A 81 -9.42 -6.99 -14.66
N THR A 82 -8.62 -6.04 -15.13
CA THR A 82 -8.38 -5.87 -16.57
C THR A 82 -7.57 -7.05 -17.11
N GLU A 83 -7.69 -7.32 -18.40
CA GLU A 83 -6.95 -8.40 -19.08
C GLU A 83 -5.44 -8.26 -18.86
N SER A 84 -4.92 -7.05 -19.00
CA SER A 84 -3.50 -6.72 -18.76
C SER A 84 -3.03 -6.93 -17.31
N ARG A 85 -3.94 -6.94 -16.33
CA ARG A 85 -3.63 -7.04 -14.90
C ARG A 85 -3.93 -8.41 -14.30
N LEU A 86 -4.78 -9.21 -14.96
CA LEU A 86 -5.24 -10.49 -14.41
C LEU A 86 -4.09 -11.48 -14.19
N ALA A 87 -3.14 -11.58 -15.13
CA ALA A 87 -2.00 -12.48 -15.01
C ALA A 87 -1.10 -12.10 -13.81
N ASP A 88 -0.74 -10.82 -13.69
CA ASP A 88 0.01 -10.30 -12.54
C ASP A 88 -0.76 -10.48 -11.22
N ALA A 89 -2.07 -10.21 -11.20
CA ALA A 89 -2.91 -10.42 -10.03
C ALA A 89 -2.89 -11.88 -9.56
N ARG A 90 -2.99 -12.85 -10.48
CA ARG A 90 -2.90 -14.29 -10.15
C ARG A 90 -1.53 -14.65 -9.60
N SER A 91 -0.46 -14.20 -10.26
CA SER A 91 0.91 -14.45 -9.81
C SER A 91 1.14 -13.91 -8.39
N LYS A 92 0.80 -12.64 -8.15
CA LYS A 92 0.96 -12.01 -6.83
C LYS A 92 0.04 -12.57 -5.75
N TRP A 93 -1.14 -13.06 -6.13
CA TRP A 93 -1.99 -13.81 -5.21
C TRP A 93 -1.34 -15.11 -4.75
N LEU A 94 -0.77 -15.89 -5.68
CA LEU A 94 -0.07 -17.14 -5.35
C LEU A 94 1.16 -16.88 -4.47
N GLU A 95 1.94 -15.83 -4.75
CA GLU A 95 3.04 -15.39 -3.89
C GLU A 95 2.57 -15.12 -2.45
N SER A 96 1.38 -14.53 -2.28
CA SER A 96 0.81 -14.19 -0.97
C SER A 96 -0.06 -15.29 -0.35
N SER A 97 -0.24 -16.44 -1.02
CA SER A 97 -1.22 -17.46 -0.63
C SER A 97 -0.98 -18.02 0.78
N HIS A 98 0.26 -18.05 1.22
CA HIS A 98 0.66 -18.48 2.56
C HIS A 98 0.18 -17.54 3.69
N LEU A 99 -0.23 -16.32 3.36
CA LEU A 99 -0.79 -15.33 4.30
C LEU A 99 -2.33 -15.28 4.27
N ILE A 100 -2.96 -15.98 3.33
CA ILE A 100 -4.38 -15.83 3.03
C ILE A 100 -5.12 -17.13 3.33
N THR A 101 -6.01 -17.09 4.31
CA THR A 101 -6.94 -18.18 4.61
C THR A 101 -8.14 -18.05 3.67
N LEU A 102 -8.43 -19.13 2.94
CA LEU A 102 -9.69 -19.29 2.22
C LEU A 102 -10.66 -20.12 3.09
N PRO A 103 -11.77 -19.54 3.60
CA PRO A 103 -12.77 -20.31 4.32
C PRO A 103 -13.26 -21.50 3.51
N ARG A 104 -13.43 -22.65 4.17
CA ARG A 104 -13.97 -23.87 3.52
C ARG A 104 -15.47 -23.77 3.23
N THR A 105 -16.16 -22.82 3.86
CA THR A 105 -17.60 -22.62 3.72
C THR A 105 -17.88 -21.38 2.89
N ALA A 106 -19.02 -21.38 2.18
CA ALA A 106 -19.53 -20.21 1.48
C ALA A 106 -20.23 -19.20 2.42
N ALA A 107 -20.17 -19.41 3.74
CA ALA A 107 -20.82 -18.53 4.71
C ALA A 107 -20.07 -17.19 4.89
N GLY A 108 -18.79 -17.15 4.53
CA GLY A 108 -17.96 -15.96 4.73
C GLY A 108 -17.67 -15.70 6.21
N PHE A 109 -17.45 -14.43 6.53
CA PHE A 109 -17.29 -13.93 7.89
C PHE A 109 -18.13 -12.66 8.10
N ASP A 110 -18.39 -12.32 9.36
CA ASP A 110 -19.10 -11.10 9.75
C ASP A 110 -18.13 -9.91 9.85
N ASP A 111 -18.50 -8.76 9.28
CA ASP A 111 -17.70 -7.53 9.31
C ASP A 111 -17.59 -6.94 10.74
N ASP A 112 -18.53 -7.28 11.63
CA ASP A 112 -18.63 -6.76 12.99
C ASP A 112 -18.10 -7.69 14.08
N GLU A 113 -17.73 -8.93 13.73
CA GLU A 113 -17.17 -9.92 14.64
C GLU A 113 -15.82 -10.44 14.17
N GLN A 114 -14.83 -10.48 15.07
CA GLN A 114 -13.52 -11.05 14.74
C GLN A 114 -13.62 -12.55 14.46
N PRO A 115 -13.18 -13.03 13.27
CA PRO A 115 -13.22 -14.44 12.93
C PRO A 115 -12.30 -15.26 13.83
N ARG A 116 -12.80 -16.37 14.37
CA ARG A 116 -12.04 -17.26 15.26
C ARG A 116 -11.31 -18.35 14.47
N GLY A 117 -10.17 -18.81 14.99
CA GLY A 117 -9.41 -19.92 14.41
C GLY A 117 -8.69 -19.62 13.09
N CYS A 118 -8.48 -18.35 12.77
CA CYS A 118 -7.70 -17.95 11.60
C CYS A 118 -6.22 -18.27 11.81
N GLN A 119 -5.61 -19.03 10.89
CA GLN A 119 -4.21 -19.40 10.96
C GLN A 119 -3.28 -18.37 10.30
N THR A 120 -3.84 -17.47 9.50
CA THR A 120 -3.10 -16.49 8.70
C THR A 120 -3.71 -15.10 8.84
N PRO A 121 -2.94 -14.02 8.62
CA PRO A 121 -3.40 -12.67 8.94
C PRO A 121 -4.50 -12.16 8.02
N TYR A 122 -4.71 -12.77 6.86
CA TYR A 122 -5.76 -12.39 5.93
C TYR A 122 -6.79 -13.50 5.73
N LEU A 123 -8.06 -13.10 5.57
CA LEU A 123 -9.19 -13.99 5.33
C LEU A 123 -10.00 -13.50 4.12
N VAL A 124 -10.40 -14.42 3.24
CA VAL A 124 -11.25 -14.10 2.08
C VAL A 124 -12.73 -14.09 2.48
N GLN A 125 -13.48 -13.08 2.06
CA GLN A 125 -14.93 -13.02 2.22
C GLN A 125 -15.61 -13.91 1.17
N THR A 126 -16.05 -15.10 1.57
CA THR A 126 -16.61 -16.12 0.66
C THR A 126 -18.12 -16.10 0.53
N ASN A 127 -18.84 -15.21 1.23
CA ASN A 127 -20.29 -15.09 1.12
C ASN A 127 -20.69 -14.38 -0.18
N PRO A 128 -21.34 -15.06 -1.16
CA PRO A 128 -21.73 -14.44 -2.43
C PRO A 128 -22.82 -13.37 -2.29
N ARG A 129 -23.44 -13.24 -1.10
CA ARG A 129 -24.38 -12.16 -0.78
C ARG A 129 -23.71 -10.94 -0.18
N HIS A 130 -22.45 -11.04 0.24
CA HIS A 130 -21.72 -9.92 0.81
C HIS A 130 -21.30 -8.91 -0.25
N ARG A 131 -21.32 -7.61 0.09
CA ARG A 131 -20.91 -6.54 -0.82
C ARG A 131 -19.44 -6.64 -1.24
N HIS A 132 -18.60 -7.25 -0.40
CA HIS A 132 -17.17 -7.47 -0.64
C HIS A 132 -16.82 -8.93 -0.92
N TYR A 133 -17.75 -9.72 -1.48
CA TYR A 133 -17.46 -11.08 -1.91
C TYR A 133 -16.16 -11.15 -2.73
N GLY A 134 -15.26 -12.07 -2.36
CA GLY A 134 -13.95 -12.25 -2.99
C GLY A 134 -12.85 -11.32 -2.49
N CYS A 135 -13.16 -10.27 -1.72
CA CYS A 135 -12.15 -9.43 -1.10
C CYS A 135 -11.51 -10.09 0.11
N ILE A 136 -10.29 -9.66 0.43
CA ILE A 136 -9.62 -10.05 1.68
C ILE A 136 -9.84 -9.00 2.76
N ALA A 137 -9.86 -9.46 4.01
CA ALA A 137 -9.75 -8.63 5.18
C ALA A 137 -8.57 -9.08 6.06
N LEU A 138 -7.91 -8.12 6.69
CA LEU A 138 -6.97 -8.34 7.78
C LEU A 138 -7.75 -8.78 9.03
N VAL A 139 -7.35 -9.90 9.61
CA VAL A 139 -7.98 -10.58 10.77
C VAL A 139 -6.92 -10.99 11.82
N GLU A 140 -5.83 -10.24 11.91
CA GLU A 140 -4.73 -10.50 12.85
C GLU A 140 -5.20 -10.47 14.33
N ILE A 141 -4.52 -11.25 15.19
CA ILE A 141 -4.78 -11.29 16.64
C ILE A 141 -4.66 -9.89 17.24
N GLY A 142 -5.63 -9.53 18.09
CA GLY A 142 -5.72 -8.22 18.74
C GLY A 142 -6.69 -7.26 18.05
N LEU A 143 -7.22 -7.62 16.88
CA LEU A 143 -8.30 -6.86 16.25
C LEU A 143 -9.66 -7.25 16.80
N LEU A 144 -10.49 -6.23 17.02
CA LEU A 144 -11.88 -6.40 17.44
C LEU A 144 -12.80 -6.79 16.28
N ARG A 145 -12.42 -6.43 15.05
CA ARG A 145 -13.20 -6.61 13.82
C ARG A 145 -12.26 -6.73 12.61
N PRO A 146 -12.66 -7.42 11.53
CA PRO A 146 -11.93 -7.43 10.26
C PRO A 146 -11.70 -6.05 9.65
N ARG A 147 -10.67 -5.91 8.81
CA ARG A 147 -10.44 -4.70 7.99
C ARG A 147 -10.19 -5.05 6.54
N TYR A 148 -11.06 -4.63 5.62
CA TYR A 148 -10.84 -4.84 4.19
C TYR A 148 -9.64 -4.04 3.70
N VAL A 149 -8.84 -4.67 2.83
CA VAL A 149 -7.54 -4.13 2.45
C VAL A 149 -7.66 -3.34 1.15
N HIS A 150 -7.26 -2.06 1.17
CA HIS A 150 -7.14 -1.21 -0.03
C HIS A 150 -5.66 -0.90 -0.34
N GLY A 151 -5.40 -0.24 -1.47
CA GLY A 151 -4.05 0.22 -1.81
C GLY A 151 -3.46 1.20 -0.81
N ASP A 152 -2.19 1.05 -0.49
CA ASP A 152 -1.39 1.92 0.36
C ASP A 152 -0.63 2.99 -0.47
N TYR A 153 0.14 3.85 0.21
CA TYR A 153 1.03 4.83 -0.42
C TYR A 153 2.40 4.21 -0.66
N ASP A 154 2.61 3.77 -1.90
CA ASP A 154 3.90 3.28 -2.36
C ASP A 154 4.84 4.46 -2.62
N LEU A 155 5.83 4.67 -1.74
CA LEU A 155 6.86 5.69 -1.98
C LEU A 155 7.83 5.21 -3.06
N TYR A 156 7.98 6.02 -4.10
CA TYR A 156 8.93 5.80 -5.19
C TYR A 156 10.35 6.17 -4.76
N ALA A 157 10.51 7.35 -4.14
CA ALA A 157 11.79 7.86 -3.68
C ALA A 157 11.61 8.92 -2.59
N ILE A 158 12.63 9.10 -1.77
CA ILE A 158 12.79 10.29 -0.93
C ILE A 158 14.17 10.86 -1.19
N ILE A 159 14.21 12.14 -1.55
CA ILE A 159 15.39 12.81 -2.10
C ILE A 159 15.69 14.04 -1.23
N PRO A 160 16.87 14.14 -0.59
CA PRO A 160 17.27 15.37 0.10
C PRO A 160 17.22 16.58 -0.84
N ALA A 161 16.67 17.70 -0.38
CA ALA A 161 16.52 18.89 -1.19
C ALA A 161 17.86 19.59 -1.45
N GLY A 162 17.98 20.27 -2.59
CA GLY A 162 19.16 21.09 -2.91
C GLY A 162 20.46 20.30 -3.13
N GLN A 163 20.38 18.96 -3.23
CA GLN A 163 21.50 18.09 -3.54
C GLN A 163 21.21 17.31 -4.81
N ARG A 164 22.24 17.08 -5.62
CA ARG A 164 22.14 16.13 -6.73
C ARG A 164 21.89 14.75 -6.16
N PHE A 165 20.84 14.11 -6.64
CA PHE A 165 20.49 12.76 -6.20
C PHE A 165 21.04 11.72 -7.17
N ASP A 166 21.92 10.84 -6.68
CA ASP A 166 22.32 9.63 -7.41
C ASP A 166 21.69 8.40 -6.76
N PRO A 167 20.69 7.79 -7.42
CA PRO A 167 20.02 6.60 -6.86
C PRO A 167 20.93 5.38 -6.68
N ASN A 168 22.08 5.33 -7.36
CA ASN A 168 23.02 4.21 -7.26
C ASN A 168 23.85 4.25 -5.96
N THR A 169 23.75 5.33 -5.18
CA THR A 169 24.59 5.56 -3.99
C THR A 169 23.86 5.35 -2.66
N LEU A 170 22.61 4.90 -2.68
CA LEU A 170 21.76 4.76 -1.50
C LEU A 170 22.27 3.67 -0.53
N VAL A 171 22.51 4.05 0.72
CA VAL A 171 22.79 3.11 1.82
C VAL A 171 21.48 2.69 2.49
N VAL A 172 21.18 1.40 2.47
CA VAL A 172 19.92 0.83 2.98
C VAL A 172 20.14 -0.04 4.21
N ARG A 173 19.22 0.05 5.17
CA ARG A 173 19.19 -0.89 6.30
C ARG A 173 18.25 -2.04 5.95
N ARG A 174 18.72 -3.27 6.18
CA ARG A 174 17.89 -4.46 6.08
C ARG A 174 17.18 -4.74 7.41
N SER A 175 15.88 -4.93 7.34
CA SER A 175 14.99 -5.32 8.43
C SER A 175 13.99 -6.37 7.92
N THR A 176 13.16 -6.92 8.81
CA THR A 176 12.04 -7.80 8.45
C THR A 176 10.71 -7.18 8.91
N LEU A 177 9.69 -7.30 8.07
CA LEU A 177 8.30 -6.93 8.35
C LEU A 177 7.45 -8.18 8.23
N GLY A 178 6.49 -8.41 9.13
CA GLY A 178 5.68 -9.63 9.09
C GLY A 178 4.65 -9.70 10.19
N SER A 179 3.79 -10.72 10.11
CA SER A 179 2.82 -11.00 11.17
C SER A 179 3.49 -11.70 12.34
N LYS A 180 3.11 -11.31 13.56
CA LYS A 180 3.50 -12.04 14.79
C LYS A 180 2.52 -13.17 15.13
N MET A 181 1.57 -13.48 14.25
CA MET A 181 0.69 -14.63 14.48
C MET A 181 1.53 -15.90 14.44
N ALA A 182 1.67 -16.51 15.61
CA ALA A 182 2.25 -17.83 15.77
C ALA A 182 1.21 -18.74 16.42
N PRO A 183 0.20 -19.23 15.66
CA PRO A 183 -0.63 -20.32 16.15
C PRO A 183 0.28 -21.50 16.50
N ASP A 184 0.03 -22.16 17.63
CA ASP A 184 0.80 -23.33 18.10
C ASP A 184 0.92 -24.47 17.06
N SER A 185 0.07 -24.43 16.03
CA SER A 185 0.03 -25.38 14.92
C SER A 185 0.98 -25.09 13.76
N LEU A 186 1.70 -23.94 13.72
CA LEU A 186 2.60 -23.62 12.61
C LEU A 186 4.05 -24.04 12.91
N SER A 187 4.70 -24.70 11.95
CA SER A 187 6.12 -25.02 12.01
C SER A 187 7.01 -23.76 11.91
N GLN A 188 8.25 -23.83 12.40
CA GLN A 188 9.22 -22.73 12.27
C GLN A 188 9.42 -22.25 10.82
N GLN A 189 9.41 -23.17 9.85
CA GLN A 189 9.50 -22.81 8.43
C GLN A 189 8.27 -22.03 7.94
N GLN A 190 7.08 -22.32 8.47
CA GLN A 190 5.87 -21.56 8.14
C GLN A 190 5.89 -20.18 8.78
N LEU A 191 6.40 -20.05 10.01
CA LEU A 191 6.57 -18.77 10.69
C LEU A 191 7.55 -17.84 9.95
N LEU A 192 8.70 -18.37 9.49
CA LEU A 192 9.66 -17.59 8.71
C LEU A 192 9.08 -17.06 7.38
N ARG A 193 8.09 -17.76 6.81
CA ARG A 193 7.38 -17.30 5.60
C ARG A 193 6.42 -16.15 5.89
N LEU A 194 6.02 -15.92 7.14
CA LEU A 194 5.19 -14.77 7.51
C LEU A 194 6.00 -13.46 7.56
N GLU A 195 7.32 -13.54 7.45
CA GLU A 195 8.22 -12.39 7.40
C GLU A 195 8.66 -12.08 5.97
N THR A 196 8.78 -10.80 5.66
CA THR A 196 9.25 -10.24 4.40
C THR A 196 10.40 -9.29 4.67
N ALA A 197 11.44 -9.33 3.83
CA ALA A 197 12.54 -8.38 3.94
C ALA A 197 12.06 -6.95 3.64
N ASN A 198 12.47 -5.99 4.49
CA ASN A 198 12.25 -4.56 4.31
C ASN A 198 13.60 -3.85 4.25
N LEU A 199 13.80 -3.04 3.22
CA LEU A 199 15.08 -2.42 2.90
C LEU A 199 14.91 -0.90 2.87
N GLU A 200 15.13 -0.24 4.00
CA GLU A 200 14.75 1.15 4.18
C GLU A 200 15.94 2.02 4.57
N GLY A 201 16.06 3.20 3.95
CA GLY A 201 17.03 4.23 4.36
C GLY A 201 16.57 4.98 5.62
N PRO A 202 17.48 5.51 6.45
CA PRO A 202 17.12 6.24 7.68
C PRO A 202 16.17 7.42 7.46
N LEU A 203 16.33 8.15 6.35
CA LEU A 203 15.45 9.26 5.98
C LEU A 203 14.05 8.76 5.61
N SER A 204 13.94 7.66 4.86
CA SER A 204 12.65 7.04 4.53
C SER A 204 11.87 6.65 5.76
N PHE A 205 12.52 5.97 6.69
CA PHE A 205 11.88 5.53 7.91
C PHE A 205 11.29 6.71 8.70
N ARG A 206 12.05 7.81 8.82
CA ARG A 206 11.60 9.02 9.53
C ARG A 206 10.42 9.69 8.83
N VAL A 207 10.46 9.82 7.51
CA VAL A 207 9.39 10.41 6.70
C VAL A 207 8.13 9.55 6.77
N ALA A 208 8.23 8.24 6.54
CA ALA A 208 7.11 7.30 6.62
C ALA A 208 6.46 7.31 8.01
N THR A 209 7.28 7.28 9.07
CA THR A 209 6.81 7.36 10.46
C THR A 209 6.07 8.66 10.72
N TYR A 210 6.60 9.81 10.27
CA TYR A 210 5.95 11.10 10.42
C TYR A 210 4.59 11.14 9.73
N ILE A 211 4.52 10.66 8.48
CA ILE A 211 3.27 10.64 7.70
C ILE A 211 2.22 9.79 8.41
N ASN A 212 2.53 8.54 8.76
CA ASN A 212 1.60 7.65 9.45
C ASN A 212 1.15 8.22 10.81
N THR A 213 2.07 8.83 11.57
CA THR A 213 1.75 9.48 12.86
C THR A 213 0.83 10.68 12.71
N CYS A 214 0.96 11.44 11.62
CA CYS A 214 0.07 12.56 11.35
C CYS A 214 -1.30 12.10 10.83
N ILE A 215 -1.35 11.04 10.01
CA ILE A 215 -2.61 10.45 9.55
C ILE A 215 -3.40 9.89 10.74
N SER A 216 -2.73 9.25 11.71
CA SER A 216 -3.39 8.63 12.87
C SER A 216 -4.14 9.63 13.75
N LYS A 217 -3.78 10.91 13.71
CA LYS A 217 -4.51 11.99 14.40
C LYS A 217 -5.87 12.31 13.77
N THR A 218 -6.10 11.87 12.53
CA THR A 218 -7.32 12.14 11.76
C THR A 218 -8.07 10.89 11.34
N SER A 219 -7.45 9.71 11.48
CA SER A 219 -8.05 8.43 11.12
C SER A 219 -9.02 7.95 12.22
N PRO A 220 -10.16 7.33 11.87
CA PRO A 220 -11.06 6.75 12.87
C PRO A 220 -10.47 5.52 13.57
N ASP A 221 -9.45 4.89 12.99
CA ASP A 221 -8.72 3.79 13.62
C ASP A 221 -7.22 3.79 13.25
N LEU A 222 -6.38 3.28 14.17
CA LEU A 222 -4.92 3.32 14.06
C LEU A 222 -4.38 2.47 12.89
N LEU A 223 -5.06 1.37 12.54
CA LEU A 223 -4.63 0.53 11.43
C LEU A 223 -4.94 1.20 10.08
N GLY A 224 -6.10 1.83 9.96
CA GLY A 224 -6.46 2.68 8.82
C GLY A 224 -5.53 3.88 8.64
N ALA A 225 -4.69 4.19 9.64
CA ALA A 225 -3.67 5.21 9.55
C ALA A 225 -2.32 4.72 9.01
N LEU A 226 -2.08 3.40 8.96
CA LEU A 226 -0.86 2.81 8.42
C LEU A 226 -0.95 2.76 6.90
N MET A 227 -0.51 3.86 6.28
CA MET A 227 -0.64 4.09 4.85
C MET A 227 0.69 4.04 4.10
N VAL A 228 1.82 4.29 4.77
CA VAL A 228 3.15 4.09 4.19
C VAL A 228 3.76 2.87 4.87
N ASN A 229 3.69 1.71 4.22
CA ASN A 229 3.95 0.41 4.88
C ASN A 229 5.29 -0.24 4.50
N HIS A 230 6.00 0.28 3.50
CA HIS A 230 7.36 -0.14 3.20
C HIS A 230 8.20 0.99 2.60
N GLY A 231 9.48 1.00 2.97
CA GLY A 231 10.48 1.84 2.33
C GLY A 231 11.06 1.13 1.12
N GLU A 232 10.33 0.98 0.01
CA GLU A 232 10.94 0.45 -1.23
C GLU A 232 11.75 1.54 -1.96
N GLN A 233 12.69 2.19 -1.26
CA GLN A 233 13.66 3.12 -1.88
C GLN A 233 14.59 2.42 -2.88
N LEU A 234 14.67 1.09 -2.87
CA LEU A 234 15.54 0.31 -3.76
C LEU A 234 14.99 0.06 -5.15
N ASN A 235 13.76 0.47 -5.46
CA ASN A 235 13.34 0.34 -6.85
C ASN A 235 14.29 1.12 -7.74
N ILE A 236 14.91 2.22 -7.31
CA ILE A 236 15.79 3.04 -8.14
C ILE A 236 17.06 2.32 -8.69
N GLY A 237 17.45 1.13 -8.20
CA GLY A 237 18.70 0.44 -8.60
C GLY A 237 18.58 -0.81 -9.50
N LYS A 238 17.39 -1.42 -9.65
CA LYS A 238 17.14 -2.48 -10.66
C LYS A 238 15.78 -2.37 -11.34
N ALA A 239 14.79 -1.81 -10.64
CA ALA A 239 13.45 -1.48 -11.16
C ALA A 239 13.26 0.04 -11.32
N GLY A 240 14.36 0.78 -11.40
CA GLY A 240 14.43 2.21 -11.01
C GLY A 240 14.34 3.21 -12.12
N HIS A 241 14.23 2.63 -13.29
CA HIS A 241 14.11 3.26 -14.58
C HIS A 241 12.72 2.98 -15.14
N THR A 242 11.72 2.66 -14.29
CA THR A 242 10.33 2.54 -14.76
C THR A 242 9.85 3.87 -15.30
N PHE A 243 10.30 4.99 -14.70
CA PHE A 243 9.83 6.34 -15.02
C PHE A 243 8.30 6.39 -15.08
N GLU A 244 7.69 5.60 -14.20
CA GLU A 244 6.24 5.57 -14.03
C GLU A 244 5.76 6.92 -13.49
N ALA A 245 4.50 7.24 -13.73
CA ALA A 245 3.95 8.47 -13.20
C ALA A 245 4.06 8.51 -11.67
N VAL A 246 4.61 9.59 -11.13
CA VAL A 246 4.73 9.83 -9.69
C VAL A 246 4.31 11.25 -9.33
N LEU A 247 3.76 11.42 -8.13
CA LEU A 247 3.57 12.72 -7.52
C LEU A 247 4.82 13.08 -6.70
N ALA A 248 5.54 14.10 -7.12
CA ALA A 248 6.62 14.71 -6.34
C ALA A 248 6.01 15.79 -5.42
N VAL A 249 6.22 15.63 -4.12
CA VAL A 249 5.87 16.62 -3.08
C VAL A 249 7.15 17.28 -2.60
N MET A 250 7.20 18.61 -2.70
CA MET A 250 8.41 19.40 -2.52
C MET A 250 8.43 20.12 -1.16
N PRO A 251 9.60 20.36 -0.55
CA PRO A 251 9.72 21.05 0.74
C PRO A 251 9.58 22.57 0.61
N LYS A 252 9.67 23.11 -0.61
CA LYS A 252 9.48 24.51 -0.95
C LYS A 252 8.69 24.60 -2.25
N PRO A 253 7.88 25.63 -2.46
CA PRO A 253 7.11 25.75 -3.69
C PRO A 253 8.04 26.05 -4.86
N ILE A 254 7.92 25.29 -5.94
CA ILE A 254 8.57 25.58 -7.23
C ILE A 254 7.50 26.16 -8.14
N ASN A 255 7.73 27.37 -8.65
CA ASN A 255 6.74 28.12 -9.44
C ASN A 255 5.36 28.25 -8.74
N GLY A 256 5.37 28.41 -7.41
CA GLY A 256 4.16 28.55 -6.60
C GLY A 256 3.41 27.24 -6.30
N GLN A 257 3.90 26.09 -6.77
CA GLN A 257 3.31 24.77 -6.53
C GLN A 257 4.14 23.94 -5.55
N TRP A 258 3.46 23.23 -4.65
CA TRP A 258 4.07 22.30 -3.70
C TRP A 258 4.17 20.87 -4.24
N THR A 259 3.46 20.60 -5.32
CA THR A 259 3.40 19.30 -5.99
C THR A 259 3.73 19.42 -7.46
N ARG A 260 4.30 18.36 -8.03
CA ARG A 260 4.51 18.20 -9.47
C ARG A 260 4.34 16.73 -9.83
N ILE A 261 3.58 16.44 -10.88
CA ILE A 261 3.49 15.08 -11.43
C ILE A 261 4.62 14.91 -12.44
N LEU A 262 5.45 13.89 -12.23
CA LEU A 262 6.50 13.49 -13.17
C LEU A 262 5.95 12.31 -13.98
N THR A 263 6.04 12.37 -15.30
CA THR A 263 5.44 11.34 -16.18
C THR A 263 6.41 10.78 -17.22
N THR A 264 7.53 11.45 -17.43
CA THR A 264 8.53 11.11 -18.45
C THR A 264 9.90 10.90 -17.84
N ARG A 265 10.78 10.19 -18.54
CA ARG A 265 12.18 10.03 -18.12
C ARG A 265 12.85 11.39 -17.91
N GLU A 266 12.59 12.33 -18.81
CA GLU A 266 13.13 13.67 -18.80
C GLU A 266 12.66 14.45 -17.57
N ASP A 267 11.38 14.36 -17.20
CA ASP A 267 10.84 14.98 -15.97
C ASP A 267 11.58 14.48 -14.73
N HIS A 268 11.74 13.16 -14.60
CA HIS A 268 12.45 12.56 -13.47
C HIS A 268 13.92 13.00 -13.43
N GLN A 269 14.62 12.95 -14.56
CA GLN A 269 16.03 13.33 -14.63
C GLN A 269 16.23 14.80 -14.28
N GLN A 270 15.40 15.70 -14.82
CA GLN A 270 15.45 17.12 -14.47
C GLN A 270 15.18 17.35 -12.98
N PHE A 271 14.23 16.62 -12.40
CA PHE A 271 13.94 16.71 -10.97
C PHE A 271 15.12 16.27 -10.09
N TYR A 272 15.84 15.20 -10.48
CA TYR A 272 16.98 14.67 -9.71
C TYR A 272 18.25 15.55 -9.76
N LEU A 273 18.34 16.47 -10.72
CA LEU A 273 19.50 17.35 -10.87
C LEU A 273 19.54 18.51 -9.86
N GLY A 274 18.54 18.64 -8.99
CA GLY A 274 18.58 19.56 -7.85
C GLY A 274 17.35 20.46 -7.72
N ALA A 275 16.15 19.89 -7.92
CA ALA A 275 14.92 20.54 -7.48
C ALA A 275 14.95 20.88 -5.98
#